data_AF-A0ABD2D8T9-F1
#
_entry.id   AF-A0ABD2D8T9-F1
#
_cell.length_a   1.000
_cell.length_b   1.000
_cell.length_c   1.000
_cell.angle_alpha   90.00
_cell.angle_beta   90.00
_cell.angle_gamma   90.00
#
_symmetry.space_group_name_H-M   'P 1'
#
loop_
_entity.id
_entity.type
_entity.pdbx_description
1 polymer ?
#
loop_
_entity_poly.entity_id
_entity_poly.type
_entity_poly.pdbx_seq_one_letter_code
_entity_poly.pdbx_strand_id
1 'polypeptide(L)'
;MSREENPASKPTPVQDVQGDGRWMSLHHRFVADSKDKEPEVVFIGDSLVQLMHQCEGLLPRGQHPNPLREKNRQVNELVRAALAGHPRAHFLDADPGFVHSDGTISHHDMYDYLHLSRLGYTPVCRSLHSLLLRLLAQDQGQGVPLPEPTP
;
A
#
# COMPACT_ATOMS: atom_id res chain seq x y z
N MET A 1 -18.99 21.84 22.09
CA MET A 1 -18.69 21.68 20.64
C MET A 1 -18.73 20.19 20.36
N SER A 2 -19.75 19.69 19.66
CA SER A 2 -19.79 18.29 19.26
C SER A 2 -18.56 17.99 18.41
N ARG A 3 -17.78 16.96 18.77
CA ARG A 3 -16.78 16.42 17.85
C ARG A 3 -17.54 15.92 16.63
N GLU A 4 -17.47 16.63 15.51
CA GLU A 4 -17.86 16.04 14.24
C GLU A 4 -17.01 14.79 14.04
N GLU A 5 -17.68 13.67 13.75
CA GLU A 5 -17.01 12.40 13.49
C GLU A 5 -16.17 12.53 12.21
N ASN A 6 -14.97 11.94 12.22
CA ASN A 6 -14.11 11.95 11.04
C ASN A 6 -14.78 11.18 9.89
N PRO A 7 -15.12 11.81 8.76
CA PRO A 7 -15.79 11.15 7.65
C PRO A 7 -14.95 10.03 7.03
N ALA A 8 -13.61 10.11 7.10
CA ALA A 8 -12.71 9.08 6.58
C ALA A 8 -12.76 7.76 7.37
N SER A 9 -13.26 7.79 8.61
CA SER A 9 -13.45 6.58 9.44
C SER A 9 -14.88 6.05 9.42
N LYS A 10 -15.80 6.69 8.67
CA LYS A 10 -17.18 6.23 8.53
C LYS A 10 -17.29 5.28 7.33
N PRO A 11 -17.52 3.98 7.52
CA PRO A 11 -17.60 3.03 6.42
C PRO A 11 -18.81 3.35 5.54
N THR A 12 -18.61 3.43 4.22
CA THR A 12 -19.67 3.69 3.24
C THR A 12 -19.28 3.02 1.92
N PRO A 13 -20.16 2.23 1.29
CA PRO A 13 -19.88 1.63 -0.01
C PRO A 13 -19.80 2.71 -1.10
N VAL A 14 -19.04 2.45 -2.15
CA VAL A 14 -19.01 3.36 -3.31
C VAL A 14 -20.35 3.30 -4.03
N GLN A 15 -21.06 4.43 -4.08
CA GLN A 15 -22.31 4.53 -4.81
C GLN A 15 -22.04 4.38 -6.31
N ASP A 16 -22.79 3.49 -6.96
CA ASP A 16 -22.72 3.34 -8.40
C ASP A 16 -23.45 4.49 -9.11
N VAL A 17 -22.68 5.42 -9.64
CA VAL A 17 -23.16 6.54 -10.45
C VAL A 17 -23.00 6.30 -11.96
N GLN A 18 -22.48 5.14 -12.35
CA GLN A 18 -22.21 4.77 -13.75
C GLN A 18 -23.19 3.70 -14.27
N GLY A 19 -23.75 2.89 -13.36
CA GLY A 19 -24.81 1.92 -13.62
C GLY A 19 -24.32 0.51 -14.00
N ASP A 20 -23.01 0.24 -13.93
CA ASP A 20 -22.42 -1.05 -14.30
C ASP A 20 -22.20 -2.01 -13.11
N GLY A 21 -22.46 -1.54 -11.88
CA GLY A 21 -22.33 -2.33 -10.66
C GLY A 21 -20.92 -2.85 -10.36
N ARG A 22 -19.87 -2.34 -11.04
CA ARG A 22 -18.52 -2.97 -11.00
C ARG A 22 -17.90 -3.03 -9.60
N TRP A 23 -18.16 -2.02 -8.77
CA TRP A 23 -17.64 -2.00 -7.39
C TRP A 23 -18.23 -3.12 -6.54
N MET A 24 -19.56 -3.31 -6.60
CA MET A 24 -20.23 -4.41 -5.88
C MET A 24 -19.90 -5.77 -6.47
N SER A 25 -19.73 -5.88 -7.79
CA SER A 25 -19.28 -7.13 -8.43
C SER A 25 -17.89 -7.55 -7.94
N LEU A 26 -16.95 -6.59 -7.81
CA LEU A 26 -15.63 -6.86 -7.25
C LEU A 26 -15.71 -7.27 -5.77
N HIS A 27 -16.52 -6.55 -4.97
CA HIS A 27 -16.75 -6.89 -3.57
C HIS A 27 -17.28 -8.33 -3.40
N HIS A 28 -18.33 -8.69 -4.15
CA HIS A 28 -18.91 -10.04 -4.08
C HIS A 28 -17.91 -11.12 -4.52
N ARG A 29 -17.06 -10.83 -5.51
CA ARG A 29 -15.98 -11.74 -5.91
C ARG A 29 -15.00 -11.98 -4.76
N PHE A 30 -14.54 -10.93 -4.08
CA PHE A 30 -13.62 -11.08 -2.94
C PHE A 30 -14.27 -11.80 -1.75
N VAL A 31 -15.57 -11.59 -1.51
CA VAL A 31 -16.33 -12.35 -0.50
C VAL A 31 -16.39 -13.83 -0.87
N ALA A 32 -16.61 -14.17 -2.15
CA ALA A 32 -16.60 -15.55 -2.62
C ALA A 32 -15.21 -16.18 -2.52
N ASP A 33 -14.16 -15.48 -2.98
CA ASP A 33 -12.77 -15.93 -2.86
C ASP A 33 -12.40 -16.28 -1.40
N SER A 34 -12.89 -15.49 -0.44
CA SER A 34 -12.63 -15.69 0.99
C SER A 34 -13.36 -16.89 1.60
N LYS A 35 -14.40 -17.42 0.93
CA LYS A 35 -15.12 -18.62 1.39
C LYS A 35 -14.40 -19.90 1.00
N ASP A 36 -13.78 -19.89 -0.17
CA ASP A 36 -13.23 -21.09 -0.79
C ASP A 36 -11.69 -21.20 -0.64
N LYS A 37 -11.05 -20.17 -0.08
CA LYS A 37 -9.59 -20.10 0.08
C LYS A 37 -9.21 -19.82 1.53
N GLU A 38 -8.07 -20.36 1.95
CA GLU A 38 -7.47 -20.14 3.26
C GLU A 38 -6.08 -19.46 3.10
N PRO A 39 -6.03 -18.15 2.79
CA PRO A 39 -4.77 -17.46 2.57
C PRO A 39 -4.05 -17.13 3.89
N GLU A 40 -2.72 -17.31 3.93
CA GLU A 40 -1.87 -16.82 5.02
C GLU A 40 -1.70 -15.29 4.98
N VAL A 41 -1.75 -14.69 3.78
CA VAL A 41 -1.58 -13.25 3.57
C VAL A 41 -2.70 -12.72 2.69
N VAL A 42 -3.39 -11.67 3.17
CA VAL A 42 -4.43 -10.95 2.44
C VAL A 42 -4.00 -9.49 2.25
N PHE A 43 -4.04 -9.01 1.01
CA PHE A 43 -3.77 -7.60 0.69
C PHE A 43 -5.08 -6.86 0.41
N ILE A 44 -5.24 -5.67 1.00
CA ILE A 44 -6.43 -4.81 0.85
C ILE A 44 -5.97 -3.37 0.64
N GLY A 45 -6.55 -2.68 -0.33
CA GLY A 45 -6.32 -1.26 -0.55
C GLY A 45 -6.89 -0.77 -1.88
N ASP A 46 -6.25 0.25 -2.46
CA ASP A 46 -6.72 0.96 -3.66
C ASP A 46 -6.11 0.39 -4.96
N SER A 47 -6.00 1.22 -6.01
CA SER A 47 -5.43 0.82 -7.28
C SER A 47 -3.96 0.42 -7.19
N LEU A 48 -3.18 0.95 -6.23
CA LEU A 48 -1.81 0.50 -6.02
C LEU A 48 -1.81 -0.97 -5.59
N VAL A 49 -2.72 -1.36 -4.70
CA VAL A 49 -2.90 -2.77 -4.32
C VAL A 49 -3.47 -3.58 -5.45
N GLN A 50 -4.45 -3.08 -6.18
CA GLN A 50 -5.06 -3.84 -7.26
C GLN A 50 -4.06 -4.13 -8.40
N LEU A 51 -3.21 -3.17 -8.73
CA LEU A 51 -2.22 -3.26 -9.80
C LEU A 51 -0.93 -3.98 -9.36
N MET A 52 -0.58 -3.93 -8.07
CA MET A 52 0.58 -4.60 -7.46
C MET A 52 0.26 -5.95 -6.82
N HIS A 53 -1.02 -6.22 -6.55
CA HIS A 53 -1.48 -7.17 -5.52
C HIS A 53 -0.89 -6.95 -4.11
N GLN A 54 -0.36 -5.76 -3.77
CA GLN A 54 0.47 -5.49 -2.58
C GLN A 54 0.38 -4.00 -2.12
N CYS A 55 0.33 -3.66 -0.81
CA CYS A 55 0.36 -2.26 -0.32
C CYS A 55 1.30 -2.01 0.86
N GLU A 56 1.83 -0.77 0.87
CA GLU A 56 2.63 -0.12 1.92
C GLU A 56 2.24 1.37 2.02
N GLY A 57 2.98 2.18 2.78
CA GLY A 57 2.72 3.61 3.01
C GLY A 57 2.47 4.45 1.76
N LEU A 58 1.87 5.65 1.93
CA LEU A 58 1.48 6.49 0.80
C LEU A 58 2.71 7.05 0.05
N LEU A 59 2.89 6.63 -1.20
CA LEU A 59 3.96 7.11 -2.08
C LEU A 59 3.76 8.59 -2.50
N PRO A 60 4.83 9.30 -2.90
CA PRO A 60 4.69 10.62 -3.52
C PRO A 60 3.97 10.52 -4.87
N ARG A 61 3.27 11.59 -5.27
CA ARG A 61 2.54 11.67 -6.55
C ARG A 61 2.60 13.05 -7.19
N GLY A 62 2.28 13.11 -8.47
CA GLY A 62 2.42 14.27 -9.37
C GLY A 62 3.88 14.49 -9.78
N GLN A 63 4.13 14.98 -11.00
CA GLN A 63 5.49 15.12 -11.55
C GLN A 63 6.36 16.11 -10.75
N HIS A 64 5.79 17.22 -10.31
CA HIS A 64 6.50 18.31 -9.61
C HIS A 64 6.07 18.42 -8.14
N PRO A 65 6.82 19.17 -7.31
CA PRO A 65 6.39 19.48 -5.94
C PRO A 65 4.96 20.02 -5.89
N ASN A 66 4.13 19.45 -5.04
CA ASN A 66 2.72 19.80 -4.94
C ASN A 66 2.16 19.49 -3.54
N PRO A 67 1.02 20.10 -3.15
CA PRO A 67 0.44 19.91 -1.82
C PRO A 67 0.03 18.47 -1.50
N LEU A 68 -0.18 17.61 -2.51
CA LEU A 68 -0.56 16.22 -2.27
C LEU A 68 0.63 15.38 -1.79
N ARG A 69 1.86 15.69 -2.20
CA ARG A 69 3.07 15.05 -1.65
C ARG A 69 3.24 15.38 -0.17
N GLU A 70 3.02 16.64 0.18
CA GLU A 70 3.03 17.12 1.56
C GLU A 70 1.98 16.38 2.41
N LYS A 71 0.74 16.32 1.91
CA LYS A 71 -0.35 15.59 2.55
C LYS A 71 0.00 14.12 2.78
N ASN A 72 0.51 13.43 1.76
CA ASN A 72 0.89 12.02 1.87
C ASN A 72 2.00 11.82 2.92
N ARG A 73 3.01 12.70 2.95
CA ARG A 73 4.08 12.66 3.95
C ARG A 73 3.54 12.83 5.36
N GLN A 74 2.68 13.82 5.60
CA GLN A 74 2.05 14.05 6.90
C GLN A 74 1.21 12.85 7.35
N VAL A 75 0.46 12.22 6.43
CA VAL A 75 -0.28 10.99 6.76
C VAL A 75 0.69 9.87 7.18
N ASN A 76 1.77 9.64 6.44
CA ASN A 76 2.76 8.61 6.76
C ASN A 76 3.45 8.87 8.11
N GLU A 77 3.77 10.13 8.44
CA GLU A 77 4.31 10.52 9.75
C GLU A 77 3.33 10.19 10.88
N LEU A 78 2.06 10.59 10.74
CA LEU A 78 1.02 10.34 11.74
C LEU A 78 0.73 8.84 11.93
N VAL A 79 0.62 8.09 10.83
CA VAL A 79 0.38 6.63 10.88
C VAL A 79 1.56 5.93 11.54
N ARG A 80 2.80 6.24 11.13
CA ARG A 80 4.00 5.67 11.74
C ARG A 80 4.04 5.92 13.26
N ALA A 81 3.76 7.15 13.68
CA ALA A 81 3.72 7.51 15.10
C ALA A 81 2.62 6.76 15.86
N ALA A 82 1.43 6.65 15.27
CA ALA A 82 0.31 5.92 15.89
C ALA A 82 0.59 4.42 16.01
N LEU A 83 1.29 3.81 15.05
CA LEU A 83 1.61 2.40 15.04
C LEU A 83 2.79 2.01 15.95
N ALA A 84 3.60 2.97 16.41
CA ALA A 84 4.80 2.70 17.22
C ALA A 84 4.53 1.94 18.53
N GLY A 85 3.32 2.07 19.10
CA GLY A 85 2.90 1.35 20.31
C GLY A 85 2.25 -0.02 20.06
N HIS A 86 2.13 -0.45 18.81
CA HIS A 86 1.37 -1.64 18.43
C HIS A 86 2.29 -2.77 17.94
N PRO A 87 2.56 -3.81 18.76
CA PRO A 87 3.60 -4.81 18.46
C PRO A 87 3.30 -5.72 17.26
N ARG A 88 2.03 -5.77 16.81
CA ARG A 88 1.60 -6.55 15.64
C ARG A 88 1.24 -5.68 14.44
N ALA A 89 1.55 -4.39 14.49
CA ALA A 89 1.32 -3.46 13.39
C ALA A 89 2.65 -2.88 12.94
N HIS A 90 2.98 -3.08 11.67
CA HIS A 90 4.25 -2.64 11.11
C HIS A 90 3.97 -1.58 10.04
N PHE A 91 4.52 -0.38 10.23
CA PHE A 91 4.56 0.61 9.17
C PHE A 91 5.74 0.30 8.25
N LEU A 92 5.51 0.25 6.94
CA LEU A 92 6.55 0.09 5.94
C LEU A 92 6.56 1.28 4.99
N ASP A 93 7.72 1.92 4.90
CA ASP A 93 7.99 2.99 3.94
C ASP A 93 8.61 2.37 2.69
N ALA A 94 7.81 2.30 1.63
CA ALA A 94 8.17 1.62 0.38
C ALA A 94 8.98 2.47 -0.58
N ASP A 95 9.08 3.78 -0.32
CA ASP A 95 9.60 4.73 -1.28
C ASP A 95 11.13 4.53 -1.42
N PRO A 96 11.62 4.07 -2.59
CA PRO A 96 13.05 3.90 -2.83
C PRO A 96 13.75 5.24 -3.11
N GLY A 97 13.02 6.37 -3.10
CA GLY A 97 13.48 7.67 -3.53
C GLY A 97 12.95 8.04 -4.92
N PHE A 98 11.63 7.92 -5.13
CA PHE A 98 10.99 8.29 -6.40
C PHE A 98 11.13 9.78 -6.73
N VAL A 99 11.28 10.63 -5.72
CA VAL A 99 11.54 12.07 -5.91
C VAL A 99 13.04 12.27 -6.09
N HIS A 100 13.44 12.66 -7.30
CA HIS A 100 14.83 12.95 -7.63
C HIS A 100 15.32 14.27 -7.01
N SER A 101 16.62 14.54 -7.10
CA SER A 101 17.25 15.75 -6.55
C SER A 101 16.73 17.05 -7.15
N ASP A 102 16.19 17.01 -8.37
CA ASP A 102 15.54 18.15 -9.04
C ASP A 102 14.06 18.33 -8.61
N GLY A 103 13.57 17.49 -7.70
CA GLY A 103 12.21 17.48 -7.19
C GLY A 103 11.20 16.78 -8.10
N THR A 104 11.62 16.21 -9.22
CA THR A 104 10.72 15.52 -10.17
C THR A 104 10.54 14.05 -9.84
N ILE A 105 9.46 13.45 -10.35
CA ILE A 105 9.28 11.99 -10.41
C ILE A 105 9.34 11.60 -11.89
N SER A 106 10.15 10.58 -12.20
CA SER A 106 10.27 10.05 -13.55
C SER A 106 9.00 9.31 -13.99
N HIS A 107 8.56 9.56 -15.22
CA HIS A 107 7.48 8.79 -15.83
C HIS A 107 7.86 7.31 -16.06
N HIS A 108 9.16 6.97 -16.04
CA HIS A 108 9.60 5.58 -16.08
C HIS A 108 9.28 4.86 -14.77
N ASP A 109 9.21 5.56 -13.65
CA ASP A 109 8.84 4.99 -12.35
C ASP A 109 7.32 5.05 -12.14
N MET A 110 6.70 6.18 -12.49
CA MET A 110 5.24 6.39 -12.42
C MET A 110 4.70 6.96 -13.73
N TYR A 111 4.08 6.12 -14.57
CA TYR A 111 3.78 6.46 -15.97
C TYR A 111 2.78 7.62 -16.15
N ASP A 112 1.93 7.87 -15.16
CA ASP A 112 1.03 9.01 -15.07
C ASP A 112 1.29 9.86 -13.81
N TYR A 113 2.47 9.69 -13.21
CA TYR A 113 2.89 10.32 -11.96
C TYR A 113 2.02 9.96 -10.75
N LEU A 114 1.28 8.85 -10.80
CA LEU A 114 0.53 8.29 -9.69
C LEU A 114 0.72 6.78 -9.59
N HIS A 115 0.48 6.07 -10.68
CA HIS A 115 0.59 4.63 -10.76
C HIS A 115 2.00 4.22 -11.13
N LEU A 116 2.53 3.24 -10.40
CA LEU A 116 3.86 2.70 -10.65
C LEU A 116 3.89 1.94 -11.98
N SER A 117 4.98 2.09 -12.71
CA SER A 117 5.34 1.20 -13.80
C SER A 117 5.87 -0.13 -13.24
N ARG A 118 6.13 -1.10 -14.12
CA ARG A 118 6.85 -2.33 -13.75
C ARG A 118 8.22 -2.04 -13.11
N LEU A 119 8.91 -0.99 -13.57
CA LEU A 119 10.17 -0.56 -12.99
C LEU A 119 9.95 -0.03 -11.57
N GLY A 120 8.98 0.86 -11.39
CA GLY A 120 8.65 1.45 -10.10
C GLY A 120 8.19 0.42 -9.06
N TYR A 121 7.48 -0.63 -9.49
CA TYR A 121 7.05 -1.70 -8.59
C TYR A 121 8.20 -2.57 -8.06
N THR A 122 9.29 -2.73 -8.81
CA THR A 122 10.37 -3.66 -8.48
C THR A 122 10.97 -3.42 -7.07
N PRO A 123 11.42 -2.20 -6.71
CA PRO A 123 11.96 -1.94 -5.37
C PRO A 123 10.88 -1.98 -4.27
N VAL A 124 9.65 -1.53 -4.58
CA VAL A 124 8.52 -1.54 -3.64
C VAL A 124 8.18 -2.98 -3.23
N CYS A 125 7.92 -3.86 -4.20
CA CYS A 125 7.61 -5.27 -3.93
C CYS A 125 8.77 -6.00 -3.24
N ARG A 126 10.02 -5.65 -3.53
CA ARG A 126 11.19 -6.24 -2.88
C ARG A 126 11.20 -5.93 -1.38
N SER A 127 10.89 -4.69 -1.01
CA SER A 127 10.81 -4.26 0.39
C SER A 127 9.67 -4.99 1.12
N LEU A 128 8.50 -5.07 0.49
CA LEU A 128 7.35 -5.77 1.06
C LEU A 128 7.61 -7.24 1.30
N HIS A 129 8.10 -7.91 0.25
CA HIS A 129 8.39 -9.32 0.28
C HIS A 129 9.40 -9.65 1.40
N SER A 130 10.43 -8.82 1.56
CA SER A 130 11.40 -8.97 2.65
C SER A 130 10.77 -8.81 4.04
N LEU A 131 9.83 -7.87 4.22
CA LEU A 131 9.11 -7.74 5.49
C LEU A 131 8.22 -8.96 5.75
N LEU A 132 7.41 -9.37 4.77
CA LEU A 132 6.48 -10.49 4.90
C LEU A 132 7.21 -11.79 5.24
N LEU A 133 8.32 -12.09 4.58
CA LEU A 133 9.12 -13.28 4.90
C LEU A 133 9.62 -13.27 6.35
N ARG A 134 10.03 -12.11 6.87
CA ARG A 134 10.44 -12.00 8.28
C ARG A 134 9.28 -12.25 9.23
N LEU A 135 8.10 -11.71 8.94
CA LEU A 135 6.92 -11.87 9.79
C LEU A 135 6.39 -13.30 9.77
N LEU A 136 6.33 -13.93 8.60
CA LEU A 136 5.90 -15.33 8.46
C LEU A 136 6.87 -16.29 9.16
N ALA A 137 8.18 -16.07 9.05
CA ALA A 137 9.17 -16.88 9.74
C ALA A 137 9.07 -16.79 11.27
N GLN A 138 8.80 -15.59 11.79
CA GLN A 138 8.61 -15.36 13.23
C GLN A 138 7.40 -16.11 13.79
N ASP A 139 6.30 -16.17 13.04
CA ASP A 139 5.08 -16.88 13.44
C ASP A 139 5.28 -18.41 13.44
N GLN A 140 6.11 -18.92 12.53
CA GLN A 140 6.42 -20.35 12.42
C GLN A 140 7.55 -20.83 13.37
N GLY A 141 8.12 -19.94 14.20
CA GLY A 141 9.20 -20.29 15.13
C GLY A 141 10.52 -20.68 14.46
N GLN A 142 10.69 -20.39 13.15
CA GLN A 142 11.90 -20.69 12.39
C GLN A 142 12.74 -19.42 12.21
N GLY A 143 14.05 -19.52 12.46
CA GLY A 143 14.99 -18.41 12.26
C GLY A 143 14.99 -17.93 10.79
N VAL A 144 15.12 -16.61 10.59
CA VAL A 144 15.08 -15.93 9.28
C VAL A 144 16.00 -16.64 8.26
N PRO A 145 15.49 -17.10 7.09
CA PRO A 145 16.33 -17.61 6.02
C PRO A 145 17.20 -16.47 5.47
N LEU A 146 18.52 -16.69 5.42
CA LEU A 146 19.47 -15.74 4.82
C LEU A 146 19.15 -15.55 3.32
N PRO A 147 19.25 -14.33 2.78
CA PRO A 147 19.03 -14.10 1.35
C PRO A 147 20.09 -14.84 0.53
N GLU A 148 19.66 -15.51 -0.54
CA GLU A 148 20.57 -16.20 -1.47
C GLU A 148 21.54 -15.19 -2.13
N PRO A 149 22.82 -15.59 -2.34
CA PRO A 149 23.76 -14.77 -3.09
C PRO A 149 23.29 -14.68 -4.54
N THR A 150 23.27 -13.46 -5.06
CA THR A 150 23.06 -13.23 -6.50
C THR A 150 24.27 -13.75 -7.29
N PRO A 151 24.05 -14.30 -8.50
CA PRO A 151 25.11 -14.91 -9.31
C PRO A 151 26.18 -13.93 -9.77
#